data_AF-A0A498G5L4-F1
#
_entry.id   AF-A0A498G5L4-F1
#
_cell.length_a   1.000
_cell.length_b   1.000
_cell.length_c   1.000
_cell.angle_alpha   90.00
_cell.angle_beta   90.00
_cell.angle_gamma   90.00
#
_symmetry.space_group_name_H-M   'P 1'
#
loop_
_entity.id
_entity.type
_entity.pdbx_description
1 polymer ?
#
loop_
_entity_poly.entity_id
_entity_poly.type
_entity_poly.pdbx_seq_one_letter_code
_entity_poly.pdbx_strand_id
1 'polypeptide(L)'
;MGATDATAPVDAGVDSALVETLQRIEAGDVLVVNGDSRTWDVTDVVDRSIDDPSDARESKRVCRLSCGASVFGLELVAYPDRYTASLHVLATEDWTEEGQVFDVHDVEILTQDIPWVVVTGGADRYHFPDPQAAAFGEARPACGGGNHGTSYRIVRSNTVRPTYSGCKDCLRHEKPVALESVTCPSCSKAICHGTVQGGAVGAVDGLSITCPRCGFDGVVEATLER
;
A
#
# COMPACT_ATOMS: atom_id res chain seq x y z
N MET A 1 -13.03 -54.70 -2.55
CA MET A 1 -13.09 -53.87 -1.32
C MET A 1 -11.78 -53.12 -1.26
N GLY A 2 -11.67 -51.93 -1.84
CA GLY A 2 -12.10 -50.64 -1.28
C GLY A 2 -10.83 -49.97 -0.72
N ALA A 3 -10.39 -48.76 -1.06
CA ALA A 3 -11.12 -47.57 -1.46
C ALA A 3 -10.33 -46.74 -2.49
N THR A 4 -11.06 -46.16 -3.44
CA THR A 4 -10.70 -44.95 -4.18
C THR A 4 -10.86 -43.71 -3.30
N ASP A 5 -10.37 -42.58 -3.80
CA ASP A 5 -10.54 -41.20 -3.34
C ASP A 5 -9.69 -40.73 -2.15
N ALA A 6 -8.46 -40.33 -2.47
CA ALA A 6 -7.93 -39.10 -1.92
C ALA A 6 -8.49 -37.95 -2.77
N THR A 7 -9.63 -37.42 -2.36
CA THR A 7 -10.21 -36.19 -2.90
C THR A 7 -9.20 -35.07 -2.70
N ALA A 8 -8.68 -34.51 -3.80
CA ALA A 8 -7.99 -33.22 -3.76
C ALA A 8 -8.93 -32.18 -3.14
N PRO A 9 -8.44 -31.23 -2.33
CA PRO A 9 -9.30 -30.26 -1.69
C PRO A 9 -10.02 -29.45 -2.78
N VAL A 10 -11.34 -29.33 -2.62
CA VAL A 10 -12.21 -28.48 -3.42
C VAL A 10 -11.58 -27.09 -3.48
N ASP A 11 -11.38 -26.59 -4.70
CA ASP A 11 -10.98 -25.23 -5.03
C ASP A 11 -12.01 -24.26 -4.43
N ALA A 12 -11.82 -23.97 -3.14
CA ALA A 12 -12.62 -22.99 -2.42
C ALA A 12 -12.18 -21.65 -2.99
N GLY A 13 -13.02 -21.10 -3.88
CA GLY A 13 -12.75 -19.84 -4.55
C GLY A 13 -12.38 -18.73 -3.58
N VAL A 14 -12.01 -17.59 -4.15
CA VAL A 14 -11.49 -16.45 -3.41
C VAL A 14 -12.49 -15.96 -2.37
N ASP A 15 -12.01 -15.56 -1.20
CA ASP A 15 -12.87 -15.06 -0.12
C ASP A 15 -13.59 -13.76 -0.52
N SER A 16 -14.72 -13.49 0.13
CA SER A 16 -15.56 -12.34 -0.21
C SER A 16 -14.88 -10.99 0.04
N ALA A 17 -14.00 -10.88 1.05
CA ALA A 17 -13.34 -9.62 1.37
C ALA A 17 -12.30 -9.25 0.31
N LEU A 18 -11.59 -10.24 -0.23
CA LEU A 18 -10.69 -10.06 -1.36
C LEU A 18 -11.47 -9.75 -2.64
N VAL A 19 -12.61 -10.41 -2.90
CA VAL A 19 -13.50 -10.07 -4.03
C VAL A 19 -13.98 -8.62 -3.94
N GLU A 20 -14.48 -8.18 -2.79
CA GLU A 20 -14.91 -6.80 -2.55
C GLU A 20 -13.76 -5.81 -2.77
N THR A 21 -12.54 -6.17 -2.36
CA THR A 21 -11.37 -5.31 -2.56
C THR A 21 -11.00 -5.22 -4.04
N LEU A 22 -10.96 -6.34 -4.76
CA LEU A 22 -10.68 -6.39 -6.19
C LEU A 22 -11.71 -5.60 -7.02
N GLN A 23 -12.99 -5.62 -6.61
CA GLN A 23 -14.06 -4.87 -7.27
C GLN A 23 -13.96 -3.36 -7.05
N ARG A 24 -13.36 -2.91 -5.94
CA ARG A 24 -13.16 -1.47 -5.64
C ARG A 24 -11.98 -0.83 -6.35
N ILE A 25 -11.09 -1.62 -6.97
CA ILE A 25 -9.89 -1.10 -7.64
C ILE A 25 -10.29 -0.21 -8.82
N GLU A 26 -9.75 1.00 -8.88
CA GLU A 26 -9.93 1.94 -9.98
C GLU A 26 -8.60 2.27 -10.67
N ALA A 27 -8.68 2.79 -11.90
CA ALA A 27 -7.50 3.30 -12.59
C ALA A 27 -6.93 4.51 -11.82
N GLY A 28 -5.62 4.49 -11.56
CA GLY A 28 -4.94 5.46 -10.70
C GLY A 28 -4.68 4.95 -9.29
N ASP A 29 -5.28 3.83 -8.88
CA ASP A 29 -4.96 3.19 -7.61
C ASP A 29 -3.53 2.64 -7.59
N VAL A 30 -3.02 2.48 -6.37
CA VAL A 30 -1.72 1.86 -6.11
C VAL A 30 -1.93 0.64 -5.23
N LEU A 31 -1.41 -0.50 -5.64
CA LEU A 31 -1.69 -1.79 -5.02
C LEU A 31 -0.43 -2.50 -4.55
N VAL A 32 -0.61 -3.34 -3.53
CA VAL A 32 0.26 -4.47 -3.22
C VAL A 32 -0.55 -5.74 -3.42
N VAL A 33 0.05 -6.76 -4.07
CA VAL A 33 -0.60 -8.06 -4.31
C VAL A 33 0.19 -9.12 -3.55
N ASN A 34 -0.49 -9.97 -2.79
CA ASN A 34 0.07 -11.07 -2.00
C ASN A 34 1.18 -10.62 -1.02
N GLY A 35 1.17 -9.37 -0.57
CA GLY A 35 2.28 -8.80 0.22
C GLY A 35 3.64 -8.78 -0.50
N ASP A 36 3.67 -8.91 -1.84
CA ASP A 36 4.91 -8.90 -2.61
C ASP A 36 5.66 -7.57 -2.41
N SER A 37 6.96 -7.66 -2.60
CA SER A 37 7.88 -6.56 -2.71
C SER A 37 7.62 -5.61 -3.88
N ARG A 38 6.60 -5.80 -4.72
CA ARG A 38 6.26 -4.89 -5.82
C ARG A 38 5.07 -4.01 -5.48
N THR A 39 5.15 -2.75 -5.90
CA THR A 39 4.05 -1.79 -5.79
C THR A 39 3.58 -1.42 -7.18
N TRP A 40 2.31 -1.70 -7.43
CA TRP A 40 1.72 -1.66 -8.75
C TRP A 40 0.91 -0.39 -8.94
N ASP A 41 1.12 0.32 -10.05
CA ASP A 41 0.17 1.33 -10.49
C ASP A 41 -0.91 0.65 -11.32
N VAL A 42 -2.17 0.92 -11.01
CA VAL A 42 -3.31 0.48 -11.83
C VAL A 42 -3.47 1.46 -12.98
N THR A 43 -3.09 1.01 -14.17
CA THR A 43 -3.09 1.85 -15.38
C THR A 43 -4.40 1.78 -16.15
N ASP A 44 -5.14 0.69 -16.00
CA ASP A 44 -6.40 0.47 -16.70
C ASP A 44 -7.23 -0.57 -15.94
N VAL A 45 -8.55 -0.49 -16.06
CA VAL A 45 -9.50 -1.44 -15.46
C VAL A 45 -10.59 -1.74 -16.48
N VAL A 46 -10.79 -3.02 -16.78
CA VAL A 46 -11.76 -3.48 -17.78
C VAL A 46 -12.68 -4.52 -17.17
N ASP A 47 -13.99 -4.26 -17.24
CA ASP A 47 -15.04 -5.20 -16.88
C ASP A 47 -15.74 -5.73 -18.13
N ARG A 48 -16.03 -7.04 -18.15
CA ARG A 48 -16.82 -7.68 -19.21
C ARG A 48 -17.77 -8.71 -18.64
N SER A 49 -19.04 -8.63 -19.03
CA SER A 49 -19.95 -9.78 -18.92
C SER A 49 -19.61 -10.81 -19.98
N ILE A 50 -19.91 -12.08 -19.68
CA ILE A 50 -19.75 -13.18 -20.61
C ILE A 50 -21.15 -13.77 -20.83
N ASP A 51 -21.72 -13.48 -21.99
CA ASP A 51 -23.09 -13.88 -22.35
C ASP A 51 -23.13 -15.18 -23.17
N ASP A 52 -21.98 -15.84 -23.36
CA ASP A 52 -21.88 -17.11 -24.08
C ASP A 52 -22.44 -18.26 -23.23
N PRO A 53 -23.55 -18.91 -23.65
CA PRO A 53 -24.15 -19.99 -22.88
C PRO A 53 -23.26 -21.24 -22.74
N SER A 54 -22.21 -21.35 -23.55
CA SER A 54 -21.22 -22.44 -23.47
C SER A 54 -20.05 -22.13 -22.53
N ASP A 55 -19.95 -20.89 -22.07
CA ASP A 55 -18.96 -20.45 -21.09
C ASP A 55 -19.59 -20.46 -19.69
N ALA A 56 -18.94 -21.14 -18.75
CA ALA A 56 -19.42 -21.20 -17.37
C ALA A 56 -19.14 -19.91 -16.57
N ARG A 57 -18.35 -18.99 -17.13
CA ARG A 57 -18.02 -17.71 -16.50
C ARG A 57 -19.14 -16.72 -16.73
N GLU A 58 -19.48 -15.95 -15.71
CA GLU A 58 -20.52 -14.91 -15.78
C GLU A 58 -19.92 -13.55 -16.12
N SER A 59 -18.75 -13.25 -15.55
CA SER A 59 -18.06 -11.98 -15.80
C SER A 59 -16.56 -12.09 -15.53
N LYS A 60 -15.83 -11.11 -16.04
CA LYS A 60 -14.39 -10.98 -15.87
C LYS A 60 -14.01 -9.51 -15.70
N ARG A 61 -13.27 -9.21 -14.63
CA ARG A 61 -12.63 -7.92 -14.38
C ARG A 61 -11.12 -8.10 -14.49
N VAL A 62 -10.46 -7.21 -15.22
CA VAL A 62 -8.99 -7.21 -15.37
C VAL A 62 -8.45 -5.82 -15.06
N CYS A 63 -7.55 -5.74 -14.10
CA CYS A 63 -6.80 -4.52 -13.77
C CYS A 63 -5.39 -4.64 -14.35
N ARG A 64 -4.98 -3.68 -15.18
CA ARG A 64 -3.64 -3.65 -15.76
C ARG A 64 -2.68 -2.97 -14.79
N LEU A 65 -1.75 -3.76 -14.26
CA LEU A 65 -0.76 -3.35 -13.27
C LEU A 65 0.57 -3.02 -13.94
N SER A 66 1.22 -1.95 -13.47
CA SER A 66 2.57 -1.59 -13.95
C SER A 66 3.54 -1.28 -12.81
N CYS A 67 4.77 -1.77 -12.96
CA CYS A 67 5.89 -1.50 -12.04
C CYS A 67 7.20 -1.44 -12.85
N GLY A 68 7.67 -0.23 -13.14
CA GLY A 68 8.83 -0.05 -14.02
C GLY A 68 8.51 -0.56 -15.43
N ALA A 69 9.36 -1.44 -15.96
CA ALA A 69 9.16 -2.09 -17.25
C ALA A 69 8.17 -3.29 -17.20
N SER A 70 7.81 -3.75 -16.00
CA SER A 70 6.93 -4.91 -15.82
C SER A 70 5.46 -4.53 -15.91
N VAL A 71 4.68 -5.34 -16.63
CA VAL A 71 3.23 -5.20 -16.84
C VAL A 71 2.55 -6.52 -16.53
N PHE A 72 1.58 -6.48 -15.63
CA PHE A 72 0.85 -7.64 -15.14
C PHE A 72 -0.65 -7.40 -15.26
N GLY A 73 -1.43 -8.48 -15.39
CA GLY A 73 -2.89 -8.44 -15.39
C GLY A 73 -3.44 -9.08 -14.13
N LEU A 74 -4.03 -8.28 -13.25
CA LEU A 74 -4.76 -8.77 -12.08
C LEU A 74 -6.19 -9.06 -12.49
N GLU A 75 -6.56 -10.34 -12.48
CA GLU A 75 -7.80 -10.86 -13.03
C GLU A 75 -8.70 -11.39 -11.92
N LEU A 76 -9.97 -11.00 -11.95
CA LEU A 76 -11.05 -11.56 -11.15
C LEU A 76 -12.10 -12.13 -12.10
N VAL A 77 -12.43 -13.42 -11.96
CA VAL A 77 -13.46 -14.10 -12.75
C VAL A 77 -14.59 -14.55 -11.84
N ALA A 78 -15.83 -14.23 -12.25
CA ALA A 78 -17.03 -14.69 -11.59
C ALA A 78 -17.57 -15.95 -12.27
N TYR A 79 -17.92 -16.94 -11.47
CA TYR A 79 -18.71 -18.12 -11.83
C TYR A 79 -20.00 -18.12 -11.01
N PRO A 80 -21.02 -18.91 -11.38
CA PRO A 80 -22.29 -18.97 -10.65
C PRO A 80 -22.17 -19.32 -9.16
N ASP A 81 -21.11 -20.05 -8.79
CA ASP A 81 -20.90 -20.59 -7.44
C ASP A 81 -19.64 -20.07 -6.73
N ARG A 82 -18.75 -19.37 -7.43
CA ARG A 82 -17.45 -18.94 -6.88
C ARG A 82 -16.81 -17.79 -7.65
N TYR A 83 -15.75 -17.24 -7.06
CA TYR A 83 -14.81 -16.34 -7.73
C TYR A 83 -13.43 -16.96 -7.80
N THR A 84 -12.68 -16.65 -8.86
CA THR A 84 -11.25 -16.94 -8.95
C THR A 84 -10.47 -15.66 -9.21
N ALA A 85 -9.28 -15.54 -8.63
CA ALA A 85 -8.39 -14.40 -8.85
C ALA A 85 -6.98 -14.89 -9.21
N SER A 86 -6.39 -14.26 -10.22
CA SER A 86 -5.08 -14.64 -10.74
C SER A 86 -4.30 -13.43 -11.22
N LEU A 87 -2.98 -13.52 -11.14
CA LEU A 87 -2.06 -12.49 -11.57
C LEU A 87 -1.25 -13.01 -12.75
N HIS A 88 -1.49 -12.43 -13.94
CA HIS A 88 -0.89 -12.86 -15.20
C HIS A 88 0.30 -11.98 -15.56
N VAL A 89 1.43 -12.58 -15.93
CA VAL A 89 2.59 -11.84 -16.45
C VAL A 89 2.35 -11.49 -17.91
N LEU A 90 2.25 -10.20 -18.24
CA LEU A 90 2.03 -9.72 -19.61
C LEU A 90 3.33 -9.25 -20.26
N ALA A 91 4.21 -8.61 -19.48
CA ALA A 91 5.56 -8.23 -19.86
C ALA A 91 6.43 -8.11 -18.60
N THR A 92 7.67 -8.59 -18.66
CA THR A 92 8.63 -8.49 -17.56
C THR A 92 10.05 -8.53 -18.12
N GLU A 93 11.01 -7.96 -17.41
CA GLU A 93 12.44 -8.12 -17.72
C GLU A 93 13.02 -9.38 -17.04
N ASP A 94 12.30 -9.94 -16.06
CA ASP A 94 12.67 -11.20 -15.41
C ASP A 94 12.17 -12.39 -16.24
N TRP A 95 13.08 -12.99 -16.99
CA TRP A 95 12.80 -14.15 -17.84
C TRP A 95 12.26 -15.36 -17.08
N THR A 96 12.42 -15.43 -15.75
CA THR A 96 11.89 -16.53 -14.93
C THR A 96 10.38 -16.42 -14.70
N GLU A 97 9.83 -15.22 -14.80
CA GLU A 97 8.40 -14.93 -14.60
C GLU A 97 7.62 -14.90 -15.92
N GLU A 98 8.30 -14.94 -17.07
CA GLU A 98 7.67 -14.78 -18.38
C GLU A 98 6.59 -15.85 -18.64
N GLY A 99 5.37 -15.40 -18.92
CA GLY A 99 4.22 -16.27 -19.19
C GLY A 99 3.64 -16.99 -17.97
N GLN A 100 4.10 -16.67 -16.76
CA GLN A 100 3.57 -17.25 -15.53
C GLN A 100 2.21 -16.67 -15.13
N VAL A 101 1.49 -17.44 -14.34
CA VAL A 101 0.25 -17.05 -13.69
C VAL A 101 0.38 -17.41 -12.22
N PHE A 102 0.09 -16.45 -11.34
CA PHE A 102 0.18 -16.61 -9.90
C PHE A 102 -1.22 -16.55 -9.28
N ASP A 103 -1.45 -17.36 -8.25
CA ASP A 103 -2.68 -17.28 -7.44
C ASP A 103 -2.69 -15.99 -6.61
N VAL A 104 -3.85 -15.36 -6.50
CA VAL A 104 -4.04 -14.15 -5.70
C VAL A 104 -4.81 -14.49 -4.45
N HIS A 105 -4.21 -14.23 -3.29
CA HIS A 105 -4.77 -14.52 -1.98
C HIS A 105 -4.83 -13.28 -1.08
N ASP A 106 -4.19 -12.18 -1.46
CA ASP A 106 -4.32 -10.90 -0.77
C ASP A 106 -4.11 -9.72 -1.74
N VAL A 107 -4.86 -8.64 -1.56
CA VAL A 107 -4.67 -7.38 -2.28
C VAL A 107 -4.93 -6.22 -1.34
N GLU A 108 -3.96 -5.32 -1.21
CA GLU A 108 -4.10 -4.07 -0.47
C GLU A 108 -4.17 -2.89 -1.45
N ILE A 109 -5.26 -2.12 -1.41
CA ILE A 109 -5.34 -0.80 -2.05
C ILE A 109 -4.70 0.22 -1.11
N LEU A 110 -3.59 0.83 -1.52
CA LEU A 110 -2.88 1.82 -0.73
C LEU A 110 -3.62 3.17 -0.75
N THR A 111 -4.55 3.37 0.16
CA THR A 111 -5.19 4.67 0.42
C THR A 111 -4.48 5.39 1.56
N GLN A 112 -4.19 6.69 1.43
CA GLN A 112 -3.79 7.50 2.58
C GLN A 112 -4.41 8.90 2.55
N ASP A 113 -5.18 9.22 3.59
CA ASP A 113 -5.76 10.53 3.82
C ASP A 113 -4.77 11.37 4.64
N ILE A 114 -3.76 11.92 3.98
CA ILE A 114 -2.81 12.83 4.63
C ILE A 114 -3.21 14.26 4.33
N PRO A 115 -3.44 15.12 5.34
CA PRO A 115 -3.91 16.49 5.11
C PRO A 115 -2.88 17.37 4.38
N TRP A 116 -1.60 17.01 4.42
CA TRP A 116 -0.49 17.79 3.85
C TRP A 116 0.49 16.89 3.11
N VAL A 117 0.85 17.29 1.90
CA VAL A 117 1.81 16.58 1.04
C VAL A 117 2.83 17.55 0.48
N VAL A 118 3.94 17.02 0.04
CA VAL A 118 5.03 17.77 -0.56
C VAL A 118 5.05 17.51 -2.06
N VAL A 119 5.02 18.58 -2.85
CA VAL A 119 5.01 18.52 -4.32
C VAL A 119 6.18 19.31 -4.89
N THR A 120 6.58 18.95 -6.10
CA THR A 120 7.58 19.70 -6.89
C THR A 120 6.90 20.41 -8.05
N GLY A 121 7.45 21.55 -8.46
CA GLY A 121 7.01 22.21 -9.68
C GLY A 121 7.40 21.38 -10.91
N GLY A 122 6.42 20.74 -11.56
CA GLY A 122 6.62 20.03 -12.83
C GLY A 122 6.65 18.49 -12.75
N ALA A 123 6.51 17.88 -11.58
CA ALA A 123 6.27 16.44 -11.47
C ALA A 123 4.79 16.16 -11.15
N ASP A 124 4.23 15.10 -11.73
CA ASP A 124 2.86 14.63 -11.46
C ASP A 124 2.81 13.70 -10.25
N ARG A 125 3.68 13.94 -9.24
CA ARG A 125 3.75 13.14 -8.02
C ARG A 125 3.72 13.99 -6.75
N TYR A 126 3.00 13.51 -5.75
CA TYR A 126 3.09 14.03 -4.38
C TYR A 126 3.87 13.06 -3.49
N HIS A 127 4.53 13.61 -2.48
CA HIS A 127 5.30 12.88 -1.48
C HIS A 127 4.76 13.21 -0.10
N PHE A 128 5.03 12.35 0.88
CA PHE A 128 4.74 12.69 2.27
C PHE A 128 5.80 13.63 2.82
N PRO A 129 5.41 14.61 3.66
CA PRO A 129 6.37 15.50 4.27
C PRO A 129 7.28 14.74 5.22
N ASP A 130 8.59 14.94 5.11
CA ASP A 130 9.54 14.58 6.16
C ASP A 130 9.15 15.33 7.45
N PRO A 131 8.78 14.63 8.53
CA PRO A 131 8.32 15.26 9.77
C PRO A 131 9.40 16.14 10.41
N GLN A 132 10.67 15.74 10.30
CA GLN A 132 11.78 16.49 10.85
C GLN A 132 11.97 17.79 10.06
N ALA A 133 11.98 17.73 8.74
CA ALA A 133 12.08 18.92 7.90
C ALA A 133 10.88 19.86 8.09
N ALA A 134 9.66 19.31 8.15
CA ALA A 134 8.42 20.07 8.34
C ALA A 134 8.42 20.81 9.69
N ALA A 135 8.98 20.23 10.74
CA ALA A 135 9.14 20.90 12.04
C ALA A 135 10.01 22.16 11.97
N PHE A 136 10.92 22.24 10.99
CA PHE A 136 11.74 23.42 10.70
C PHE A 136 11.17 24.30 9.58
N GLY A 137 9.94 24.05 9.14
CA GLY A 137 9.29 24.80 8.06
C GLY A 137 9.85 24.49 6.67
N GLU A 138 10.60 23.39 6.54
CA GLU A 138 11.18 22.97 5.27
C GLU A 138 10.26 22.00 4.54
N ALA A 139 10.07 22.21 3.24
CA ALA A 139 9.37 21.27 2.39
C ALA A 139 10.37 20.21 1.91
N ARG A 140 10.38 19.04 2.54
CA ARG A 140 11.15 17.88 2.05
C ARG A 140 10.28 16.62 2.05
N PRO A 141 10.46 15.74 1.05
CA PRO A 141 9.81 14.45 1.03
C PRO A 141 10.47 13.47 2.03
N ALA A 142 9.67 12.73 2.79
CA ALA A 142 10.14 11.71 3.73
C ALA A 142 10.96 10.60 3.05
N CYS A 143 10.58 10.23 1.82
CA CYS A 143 11.33 9.26 1.01
C CYS A 143 12.66 9.80 0.43
N GLY A 144 13.10 11.00 0.80
CA GLY A 144 14.28 11.66 0.24
C GLY A 144 14.06 12.31 -1.14
N GLY A 145 13.00 11.93 -1.85
CA GLY A 145 12.56 12.59 -3.08
C GLY A 145 13.25 12.11 -4.35
N GLY A 146 13.25 12.98 -5.37
CA GLY A 146 13.85 12.72 -6.68
C GLY A 146 14.77 13.87 -7.08
N ASN A 147 16.05 13.54 -7.28
CA ASN A 147 17.16 14.41 -7.67
C ASN A 147 17.56 15.49 -6.65
N HIS A 148 18.88 15.67 -6.49
CA HIS A 148 19.46 16.78 -5.73
C HIS A 148 19.13 18.12 -6.41
N GLY A 149 18.64 19.09 -5.64
CA GLY A 149 18.37 20.46 -6.12
C GLY A 149 16.92 20.74 -6.52
N THR A 150 16.03 19.76 -6.41
CA THR A 150 14.59 19.96 -6.66
C THR A 150 13.97 20.83 -5.56
N SER A 151 13.23 21.86 -5.95
CA SER A 151 12.46 22.69 -5.02
C SER A 151 11.10 22.09 -4.75
N TYR A 152 10.81 21.93 -3.46
CA TYR A 152 9.58 21.35 -2.95
C TYR A 152 8.73 22.41 -2.27
N ARG A 153 7.42 22.19 -2.21
CA ARG A 153 6.48 22.99 -1.42
C ARG A 153 5.48 22.09 -0.70
N ILE A 154 5.12 22.48 0.52
CA ILE A 154 4.04 21.84 1.29
C ILE A 154 2.70 22.40 0.79
N VAL A 155 1.77 21.51 0.47
CA VAL A 155 0.41 21.85 0.02
C VAL A 155 -0.59 20.95 0.74
N ARG A 156 -1.85 21.39 0.83
CA ARG A 156 -2.91 20.50 1.32
C ARG A 156 -3.18 19.42 0.29
N SER A 157 -3.42 18.19 0.71
CA SER A 157 -3.74 17.09 -0.21
C SER A 157 -4.92 17.42 -1.12
N ASN A 158 -5.97 18.03 -0.57
CA ASN A 158 -7.14 18.47 -1.35
C ASN A 158 -6.87 19.60 -2.36
N THR A 159 -5.69 20.24 -2.31
CA THR A 159 -5.25 21.23 -3.31
C THR A 159 -4.35 20.64 -4.38
N VAL A 160 -3.93 19.38 -4.21
CA VAL A 160 -3.27 18.61 -5.24
C VAL A 160 -4.31 18.17 -6.26
N ARG A 161 -4.05 18.42 -7.55
CA ARG A 161 -4.99 18.03 -8.61
C ARG A 161 -5.16 16.50 -8.61
N PRO A 162 -6.32 15.97 -9.02
CA PRO A 162 -6.54 14.52 -9.19
C PRO A 162 -5.52 13.83 -10.11
N THR A 163 -4.78 14.61 -10.91
CA THR A 163 -3.76 14.11 -11.84
C THR A 163 -2.42 13.77 -11.17
N TYR A 164 -2.21 14.10 -9.90
CA TYR A 164 -0.97 13.73 -9.21
C TYR A 164 -1.11 12.34 -8.56
N SER A 165 -0.16 11.46 -8.84
CA SER A 165 -0.05 10.15 -8.20
C SER A 165 0.79 10.22 -6.93
N GLY A 166 0.50 9.39 -5.93
CA GLY A 166 1.36 9.30 -4.75
C GLY A 166 2.69 8.64 -5.10
N CYS A 167 3.79 9.15 -4.56
CA CYS A 167 5.09 8.51 -4.68
C CYS A 167 5.04 7.10 -4.07
N LYS A 168 5.38 6.06 -4.86
CA LYS A 168 5.32 4.66 -4.42
C LYS A 168 6.08 4.39 -3.12
N ASP A 169 7.27 4.95 -2.96
CA ASP A 169 8.07 4.78 -1.74
C ASP A 169 7.36 5.40 -0.53
N CYS A 170 6.74 6.58 -0.71
CA CYS A 170 5.93 7.22 0.31
C CYS A 170 4.72 6.34 0.68
N LEU A 171 3.98 5.87 -0.33
CA LEU A 171 2.77 5.07 -0.14
C LEU A 171 3.04 3.71 0.52
N ARG A 172 4.21 3.11 0.24
CA ARG A 172 4.58 1.77 0.69
C ARG A 172 5.30 1.74 2.04
N HIS A 173 6.30 2.58 2.25
CA HIS A 173 7.21 2.44 3.42
C HIS A 173 7.02 3.52 4.47
N GLU A 174 6.39 4.63 4.11
CA GLU A 174 6.41 5.83 4.92
C GLU A 174 4.98 6.22 5.34
N LYS A 175 4.08 5.25 5.58
CA LYS A 175 2.76 5.54 6.17
C LYS A 175 3.03 6.24 7.50
N PRO A 176 2.67 7.52 7.66
CA PRO A 176 2.91 8.18 8.93
C PRO A 176 1.99 7.54 9.97
N VAL A 177 2.56 6.92 10.99
CA VAL A 177 1.80 6.22 12.03
C VAL A 177 1.71 7.13 13.24
N ALA A 178 0.49 7.35 13.75
CA ALA A 178 0.33 8.20 14.92
C ALA A 178 0.99 7.53 16.14
N LEU A 179 1.85 8.27 16.83
CA LEU A 179 2.44 7.91 18.10
C LEU A 179 1.50 8.39 19.20
N GLU A 180 0.96 7.44 19.97
CA GLU A 180 0.20 7.77 21.17
C GLU A 180 1.05 8.60 22.13
N SER A 181 0.39 9.37 23.00
CA SER A 181 1.14 10.23 23.91
C SER A 181 2.02 9.44 24.87
N VAL A 182 3.31 9.64 24.75
CA VAL A 182 4.34 9.03 25.60
C VAL A 182 4.43 9.83 26.89
N THR A 183 4.22 9.16 28.01
CA THR A 183 4.31 9.76 29.35
C THR A 183 5.47 9.18 30.14
N CYS A 184 6.09 10.00 30.99
CA CYS A 184 7.13 9.51 31.89
C CYS A 184 6.52 8.55 32.92
N PRO A 185 7.02 7.31 33.07
CA PRO A 185 6.45 6.34 33.99
C PRO A 185 6.60 6.76 35.46
N SER A 186 7.61 7.57 35.79
CA SER A 186 7.88 8.00 37.16
C SER A 186 7.04 9.20 37.64
N CYS A 187 6.60 10.08 36.73
CA CYS A 187 5.90 11.31 37.13
C CYS A 187 4.68 11.68 36.27
N SER A 188 4.30 10.80 35.34
CA SER A 188 3.17 10.91 34.42
C SER A 188 3.16 12.16 33.55
N LYS A 189 4.29 12.89 33.47
CA LYS A 189 4.42 14.04 32.57
C LYS A 189 4.39 13.54 31.13
N ALA A 190 3.51 14.12 30.30
CA ALA A 190 3.55 13.94 28.86
C ALA A 190 4.89 14.46 28.31
N ILE A 191 5.60 13.60 27.58
CA ILE A 191 6.93 13.86 27.03
C ILE A 191 6.79 14.24 25.56
N CYS A 192 6.13 13.40 24.77
CA CYS A 192 5.87 13.64 23.36
C CYS A 192 4.61 12.92 22.90
N HIS A 193 4.14 13.30 21.72
CA HIS A 193 3.13 12.65 20.89
C HIS A 193 3.43 13.10 19.46
N GLY A 194 2.86 12.44 18.47
CA GLY A 194 3.02 12.91 17.09
C GLY A 194 2.86 11.80 16.08
N THR A 195 3.74 11.81 15.08
CA THR A 195 3.67 10.87 13.96
C THR A 195 5.07 10.35 13.68
N VAL A 196 5.21 9.03 13.59
CA VAL A 196 6.47 8.35 13.25
C VAL A 196 6.42 7.94 11.80
N GLN A 197 7.54 8.15 11.10
CA GLN A 197 7.69 7.85 9.69
C GLN A 197 9.10 7.27 9.48
N GLY A 198 9.20 6.21 8.69
CA GLY A 198 10.43 5.49 8.38
C GLY A 198 10.16 4.05 7.96
N GLY A 199 11.02 3.47 7.11
CA GLY A 199 10.89 2.09 6.61
C GLY A 199 10.86 0.96 7.66
N ALA A 200 11.06 1.26 8.95
CA ALA A 200 10.99 0.30 10.06
C ALA A 200 10.07 0.76 11.20
N VAL A 201 9.12 1.67 10.96
CA VAL A 201 8.18 2.15 11.99
C VAL A 201 7.43 1.00 12.67
N GLY A 202 7.06 -0.04 11.92
CA GLY A 202 6.41 -1.23 12.48
C GLY A 202 7.26 -2.05 13.46
N ALA A 203 8.57 -1.83 13.50
CA ALA A 203 9.51 -2.45 14.43
C ALA A 203 9.85 -1.56 15.64
N VAL A 204 9.27 -0.37 15.75
CA VAL A 204 9.44 0.50 16.93
C VAL A 204 8.59 -0.06 18.07
N ASP A 205 9.25 -0.54 19.11
CA ASP A 205 8.67 -1.07 20.34
C ASP A 205 8.83 -0.11 21.54
N GLY A 206 9.75 0.84 21.46
CA GLY A 206 9.96 1.83 22.50
C GLY A 206 10.79 3.05 22.09
N LEU A 207 10.74 4.09 22.94
CA LEU A 207 11.53 5.31 22.82
C LEU A 207 12.44 5.46 24.02
N SER A 208 13.71 5.75 23.79
CA SER A 208 14.60 6.24 24.85
C SER A 208 14.23 7.68 25.19
N ILE A 209 13.86 7.95 26.44
CA ILE A 209 13.48 9.28 26.91
C ILE A 209 14.29 9.70 28.14
N THR A 210 14.54 11.00 28.24
CA THR A 210 14.99 11.63 29.48
C THR A 210 13.92 12.62 29.95
N CYS A 211 13.29 12.36 31.09
CA CYS A 211 12.21 13.18 31.61
C CYS A 211 12.74 14.51 32.16
N PRO A 212 12.34 15.67 31.61
CA PRO A 212 12.83 16.96 32.07
C PRO A 212 12.28 17.39 33.44
N ARG A 213 11.33 16.63 34.02
CA ARG A 213 10.72 16.96 35.33
C ARG A 213 11.35 16.20 36.49
N CYS A 214 11.54 14.89 36.33
CA CYS A 214 12.00 14.02 37.42
C CYS A 214 13.36 13.38 37.15
N GLY A 215 13.96 13.61 35.97
CA GLY A 215 15.27 13.06 35.62
C GLY A 215 15.27 11.57 35.31
N PHE A 216 14.10 10.93 35.17
CA PHE A 216 14.00 9.56 34.63
C PHE A 216 14.74 9.48 33.30
N ASP A 217 15.57 8.46 33.12
CA ASP A 217 16.32 8.20 31.89
C ASP A 217 16.21 6.71 31.56
N GLY A 218 15.58 6.38 30.43
CA GLY A 218 15.30 4.99 30.08
C GLY A 218 14.33 4.83 28.90
N VAL A 219 14.11 3.58 28.50
CA VAL A 219 13.20 3.22 27.40
C VAL A 219 11.77 3.12 27.93
N VAL A 220 10.83 3.71 27.21
CA VAL A 220 9.39 3.58 27.43
C VAL A 220 8.73 2.96 26.21
N GLU A 221 7.67 2.19 26.43
CA GLU A 221 6.90 1.58 25.35
C GLU A 221 6.30 2.66 24.44
N ALA A 222 6.34 2.40 23.13
CA ALA A 222 5.78 3.27 22.11
C ALA A 222 4.58 2.57 21.47
N THR A 223 3.39 3.10 21.71
CA THR A 223 2.18 2.62 21.02
C THR A 223 2.00 3.41 19.74
N LEU A 224 1.81 2.68 18.64
CA LEU A 224 1.55 3.23 17.32
C LEU A 224 0.13 2.85 16.89
N GLU A 225 -0.69 3.84 16.51
CA GLU A 225 -2.04 3.62 15.99
C GLU A 225 -1.94 3.05 14.56
N ARG A 226 -2.19 1.74 14.40
CA ARG A 226 -2.13 1.03 13.12
C ARG A 226 -3.45 1.08 12.37
#